data_AF-A0A836TFH4-F1
#
_entry.id   AF-A0A836TFH4-F1
#
_cell.length_a   1.000
_cell.length_b   1.000
_cell.length_c   1.000
_cell.angle_alpha   90.00
_cell.angle_beta   90.00
_cell.angle_gamma   90.00
#
_symmetry.space_group_name_H-M   'P 1'
#
loop_
_entity.id
_entity.type
_entity.pdbx_description
1 polymer ?
#
loop_
_entity_poly.entity_id
_entity_poly.type
_entity_poly.pdbx_seq_one_letter_code
_entity_poly.pdbx_strand_id
1 'polypeptide(L)' 'MKCPACENELQKSVVAGITIQTCRGECGGLWFDRFQFNKLKALKPGIGKSLLTIERAEGVKIYREAEHPCPA' A
#
# COMPACT_ATOMS: atom_id res chain seq x y z
N MET A 1 -1.76 -9.41 7.83
CA MET A 1 -3.02 -8.92 7.23
C MET A 1 -3.01 -9.19 5.73
N LYS A 2 -4.17 -9.47 5.15
CA LYS A 2 -4.30 -9.77 3.71
C LYS A 2 -4.59 -8.51 2.91
N CYS A 3 -4.09 -8.46 1.68
CA CYS A 3 -4.39 -7.40 0.74
C CYS A 3 -5.86 -7.48 0.34
N PRO A 4 -6.66 -6.40 0.45
CA PRO A 4 -8.08 -6.49 0.14
C PRO A 4 -8.35 -6.52 -1.37
N ALA A 5 -7.33 -6.27 -2.20
CA ALA A 5 -7.44 -6.33 -3.65
C ALA A 5 -7.14 -7.71 -4.23
N CYS A 6 -6.21 -8.48 -3.65
CA CYS A 6 -5.80 -9.78 -4.22
C CYS A 6 -5.58 -10.89 -3.17
N GLU A 7 -5.95 -10.65 -1.91
CA GLU A 7 -5.91 -11.61 -0.80
C GLU A 7 -4.50 -12.14 -0.41
N ASN A 8 -3.45 -11.67 -1.08
CA ASN A 8 -2.06 -11.99 -0.75
C ASN A 8 -1.59 -11.29 0.52
N GLU A 9 -0.48 -11.76 1.09
CA GLU A 9 0.05 -11.17 2.32
C GLU A 9 0.62 -9.77 2.09
N LEU A 10 0.25 -8.86 2.99
CA LEU A 10 0.87 -7.54 3.04
C LEU A 10 2.16 -7.61 3.85
N GLN A 11 3.19 -6.97 3.32
CA GLN A 11 4.50 -6.82 3.95
C GLN A 11 4.66 -5.41 4.51
N LYS A 12 5.26 -5.29 5.70
CA LYS A 12 5.53 -3.98 6.31
C LYS A 12 6.73 -3.32 5.63
N SER A 13 6.57 -2.07 5.25
CA SER A 13 7.62 -1.18 4.72
C SER A 13 7.63 0.11 5.52
N VAL A 14 8.81 0.68 5.81
CA VAL A 14 8.93 1.98 6.49
C VAL A 14 9.43 3.02 5.51
N VAL A 15 8.66 4.08 5.30
CA VAL A 15 9.03 5.20 4.42
C VAL A 15 8.81 6.50 5.17
N ALA A 16 9.85 7.33 5.27
CA ALA A 16 9.81 8.60 6.00
C ALA A 16 9.26 8.49 7.43
N GLY A 17 9.61 7.41 8.14
CA GLY A 17 9.16 7.16 9.51
C GLY A 17 7.70 6.71 9.63
N ILE A 18 7.01 6.46 8.52
CA ILE A 18 5.66 5.89 8.48
C ILE A 18 5.77 4.42 8.09
N THR A 19 5.24 3.55 8.94
CA THR A 19 5.01 2.14 8.59
C THR A 19 3.83 2.06 7.63
N ILE A 20 4.00 1.35 6.53
CA ILE A 20 3.03 1.18 5.44
C ILE A 20 2.96 -0.30 5.13
N GLN A 21 1.78 -0.80 4.77
CA GLN A 21 1.61 -2.18 4.35
C GLN A 21 1.61 -2.24 2.82
N THR A 22 2.45 -3.09 2.25
CA THR A 22 2.72 -3.15 0.82
C THR A 22 2.50 -4.56 0.31
N CYS A 23 1.69 -4.73 -0.74
CA CYS A 23 1.50 -5.99 -1.43
C CYS A 23 2.59 -6.17 -2.48
N ARG A 24 3.81 -6.40 -2.00
CA ARG A 24 5.03 -6.47 -2.81
C ARG A 24 5.16 -7.84 -3.47
N GLY A 25 5.56 -7.85 -4.74
CA GLY A 25 5.65 -9.07 -5.55
C GLY A 25 4.31 -9.52 -6.12
N GLU A 26 3.24 -8.76 -5.88
CA GLU A 26 1.85 -9.14 -6.16
C GLU A 26 1.15 -7.97 -6.87
N CYS A 27 -0.03 -7.53 -6.40
CA CYS A 27 -0.79 -6.45 -7.05
C CYS A 27 -0.19 -5.05 -6.92
N GLY A 28 0.82 -4.88 -6.06
CA GLY A 28 1.42 -3.57 -5.83
C GLY A 28 0.60 -2.66 -4.92
N GLY A 29 -0.46 -3.17 -4.28
CA GLY A 29 -1.35 -2.41 -3.42
C GLY A 29 -0.62 -1.81 -2.22
N LEU A 30 -0.98 -0.57 -1.88
CA LEU A 30 -0.48 0.13 -0.70
C LEU A 30 -1.64 0.31 0.28
N TRP A 31 -1.41 0.01 1.55
CA TRP A 31 -2.40 0.20 2.59
C TRP A 31 -1.83 0.99 3.75
N PHE A 32 -2.64 1.94 4.23
CA PHE A 32 -2.39 2.80 5.36
C PHE A 32 -3.57 2.71 6.30
N ASP A 33 -3.32 2.52 7.59
CA ASP A 33 -4.37 2.72 8.58
C ASP A 33 -4.69 4.22 8.76
N ARG A 34 -5.77 4.51 9.49
CA ARG A 34 -6.21 5.89 9.74
C ARG A 34 -5.13 6.76 10.41
N PHE A 35 -4.33 6.20 11.32
CA PHE A 35 -3.29 6.95 12.02
C PHE A 35 -2.11 7.26 11.09
N GLN A 36 -1.69 6.30 10.26
CA GLN A 36 -0.65 6.47 9.25
C GLN A 36 -1.08 7.50 8.21
N PHE A 37 -2.32 7.41 7.72
CA PHE A 37 -2.86 8.36 6.75
C PHE A 37 -2.87 9.80 7.29
N ASN A 38 -3.21 9.99 8.56
CA ASN A 38 -3.15 11.32 9.18
C ASN A 38 -1.73 11.89 9.22
N LYS A 39 -0.70 11.06 9.41
CA LYS A 39 0.71 11.50 9.38
C LYS A 39 1.14 11.96 7.98
N LEU A 40 0.58 11.38 6.91
CA LEU A 40 0.89 11.80 5.54
C LEU A 40 0.61 13.28 5.29
N LYS A 41 -0.41 13.85 5.95
CA LYS A 41 -0.78 15.28 5.82
C LYS A 41 0.31 16.24 6.27
N ALA A 42 1.22 15.79 7.15
CA ALA A 42 2.35 16.59 7.63
C ALA A 42 3.59 16.45 6.75
N LEU A 43 3.60 15.54 5.77
CA LEU A 43 4.73 15.31 4.88
C LEU A 43 4.67 16.17 3.63
N LYS A 44 5.85 16.51 3.10
CA LYS A 44 5.96 17.20 1.81
C LYS A 44 5.58 16.24 0.67
N PRO A 45 4.91 16.74 -0.38
CA PRO A 45 4.65 15.95 -1.59
C PRO A 45 5.94 15.35 -2.17
N GLY A 46 5.85 14.13 -2.70
CA GLY A 46 6.98 13.44 -3.35
C GLY A 46 7.88 12.62 -2.43
N ILE A 47 7.77 12.75 -1.10
CA ILE A 47 8.54 11.94 -0.14
C ILE A 47 8.31 10.42 -0.34
N GLY A 48 7.09 10.03 -0.75
CA GLY A 48 6.75 8.63 -1.03
C GLY A 48 7.17 8.11 -2.41
N LYS A 49 8.04 8.81 -3.16
CA LYS A 49 8.38 8.45 -4.55
C LYS A 49 8.89 7.01 -4.72
N SER A 50 9.58 6.46 -3.73
CA SER A 50 10.04 5.06 -3.73
C SER A 50 8.88 4.05 -3.79
N LEU A 51 7.68 4.43 -3.36
CA LEU A 51 6.48 3.59 -3.42
C LEU A 51 5.85 3.55 -4.83
N LEU A 52 6.36 4.33 -5.79
CA LEU A 52 5.88 4.26 -7.17
C LEU A 52 6.50 3.08 -7.93
N THR A 53 7.64 2.57 -7.46
CA THR A 53 8.43 1.51 -8.11
C THR A 53 8.42 0.22 -7.31
N ILE A 54 7.38 -0.04 -6.51
CA ILE A 54 7.30 -1.31 -5.79
C ILE A 54 7.16 -2.44 -6.80
N GLU A 55 7.83 -3.55 -6.51
CA GLU A 55 7.78 -4.78 -7.30
C GLU A 55 6.35 -5.33 -7.36
N ARG A 56 5.90 -5.67 -8.56
CA ARG A 56 4.57 -6.22 -8.85
C ARG A 56 4.73 -7.47 -9.72
N ALA A 57 3.86 -8.45 -9.53
CA ALA A 57 3.79 -9.59 -10.43
C ALA A 57 3.19 -9.19 -11.79
N GLU A 58 3.59 -9.89 -12.84
CA GLU A 58 2.98 -9.77 -14.16
C GLU A 58 1.55 -10.31 -14.16
N GLY A 59 0.67 -9.70 -14.96
CA GLY A 59 -0.71 -10.17 -15.14
C GLY A 59 -1.63 -9.99 -13.94
N VAL A 60 -1.23 -9.23 -12.91
CA VAL A 60 -2.08 -9.06 -11.72
C VAL A 60 -3.30 -8.21 -12.03
N LYS A 61 -4.46 -8.71 -11.62
CA LYS A 61 -5.74 -8.03 -11.77
C LYS A 61 -5.80 -6.82 -10.84
N ILE A 62 -5.80 -5.63 -11.44
CA ILE A 62 -5.95 -4.36 -10.73
C ILE A 62 -7.44 -3.99 -10.72
N TYR A 63 -8.00 -3.84 -9.54
CA TYR A 63 -9.39 -3.42 -9.37
C TYR A 63 -9.43 -1.90 -9.22
N ARG A 64 -9.63 -1.20 -10.34
CA ARG A 64 -9.93 0.24 -10.32
C ARG A 64 -11.39 0.43 -9.92
N GLU A 65 -11.67 1.50 -9.18
CA GLU A 65 -13.04 1.91 -8.81
C GLU A 65 -13.81 0.88 -7.96
N ALA A 66 -13.09 -0.07 -7.34
CA ALA A 66 -13.67 -1.03 -6.41
C ALA A 66 -13.55 -0.50 -4.97
N GLU A 67 -14.64 -0.62 -4.22
CA GLU A 67 -14.59 -0.47 -2.77
C GLU A 67 -13.96 -1.71 -2.15
N HIS A 68 -12.99 -1.51 -1.27
CA HIS A 68 -12.29 -2.57 -0.59
C HIS A 68 -12.54 -2.47 0.92
N PRO A 69 -12.81 -3.58 1.61
CA PRO A 69 -12.86 -3.57 3.06
C PRO A 69 -11.49 -3.23 3.62
N CYS A 70 -11.45 -2.47 4.71
CA CYS A 70 -10.21 -2.27 5.45
C CYS A 70 -9.73 -3.63 6.00
N PRO A 71 -8.50 -4.06 5.71
CA PRO A 71 -7.90 -5.24 6.31
C PRO A 71 -7.87 -5.12 7.84
N ALA A 72 -8.28 -6.19 8.53
CA ALA A 72 -8.11 -6.36 9.96
C ALA A 72 -6.68 -6.83 10.31
#